data_AF-A0AAW6TN23-F1
#
_entry.id   AF-A0AAW6TN23-F1
#
_cell.length_a   1.000
_cell.length_b   1.000
_cell.length_c   1.000
_cell.angle_alpha   90.00
_cell.angle_beta   90.00
_cell.angle_gamma   90.00
#
_symmetry.space_group_name_H-M   'P 1'
#
loop_
_entity.id
_entity.type
_entity.pdbx_description
1 polymer ?
#
loop_
_entity_poly.entity_id
_entity_poly.type
_entity_poly.pdbx_seq_one_letter_code
_entity_poly.pdbx_strand_id
1 'polypeptide(L)'
;MYNIVITNTIAEDKISINFDLQDGSLSLTSLDLSTSGDIELNPLVIKLAELIELNKKVEVVYEDSLELLKTDSKITLVKGALDEIYNSFNSNFTVEEDKLH
;
A
#
# COMPACT_ATOMS: atom_id res chain seq x y z
N MET A 1 -1.39 -6.87 18.32
CA MET A 1 -0.80 -5.63 17.77
C MET A 1 -1.45 -5.46 16.40
N TYR A 2 -2.12 -4.34 16.13
CA TYR A 2 -2.84 -4.16 14.86
C TYR A 2 -1.87 -3.74 13.75
N ASN A 3 -2.02 -4.32 12.56
CA ASN A 3 -1.34 -3.89 11.34
C ASN A 3 -1.97 -2.59 10.83
N ILE A 4 -1.21 -1.83 10.05
CA ILE A 4 -1.74 -0.70 9.28
C ILE A 4 -2.43 -1.27 8.05
N VAL A 5 -3.70 -0.96 7.82
CA VAL A 5 -4.41 -1.39 6.61
C VAL A 5 -4.23 -0.35 5.54
N ILE A 6 -3.70 -0.77 4.39
CA ILE A 6 -3.58 0.05 3.19
C ILE A 6 -4.64 -0.40 2.17
N THR A 7 -5.62 0.46 1.92
CA THR A 7 -6.66 0.21 0.92
C THR A 7 -6.34 0.95 -0.36
N ASN A 8 -6.16 0.21 -1.44
CA ASN A 8 -5.93 0.72 -2.80
C ASN A 8 -7.24 0.64 -3.58
N THR A 9 -7.96 1.76 -3.68
CA THR A 9 -9.18 1.87 -4.48
C THR A 9 -8.82 2.20 -5.91
N ILE A 10 -9.14 1.28 -6.83
CA ILE A 10 -8.77 1.36 -8.24
C ILE A 10 -9.92 2.01 -9.03
N ALA A 11 -9.57 3.05 -9.77
CA ALA A 11 -10.43 3.73 -10.74
C ALA A 11 -9.73 3.76 -12.11
N GLU A 12 -10.45 4.21 -13.14
CA GLU A 12 -9.93 4.21 -14.52
C GLU A 12 -8.66 5.07 -14.68
N ASP A 13 -8.60 6.22 -14.02
CA ASP A 13 -7.54 7.24 -14.20
C ASP A 13 -6.62 7.38 -12.99
N LYS A 14 -6.90 6.67 -11.88
CA LYS A 14 -6.10 6.73 -10.66
C LYS A 14 -6.26 5.52 -9.75
N ILE A 15 -5.31 5.39 -8.83
CA ILE A 15 -5.41 4.52 -7.65
C ILE A 15 -5.34 5.41 -6.41
N SER A 16 -6.40 5.42 -5.61
CA SER A 16 -6.44 6.11 -4.32
C SER A 16 -5.99 5.17 -3.21
N ILE A 17 -5.04 5.62 -2.40
CA ILE A 17 -4.39 4.85 -1.34
C ILE A 17 -4.75 5.47 0.00
N ASN A 18 -5.44 4.70 0.83
CA ASN A 18 -5.85 5.08 2.18
C ASN A 18 -5.09 4.26 3.22
N PHE A 19 -4.75 4.88 4.35
CA PHE A 19 -4.01 4.24 5.44
C PHE A 19 -4.83 4.30 6.73
N ASP A 20 -5.16 3.13 7.28
CA ASP A 20 -5.88 2.96 8.55
C ASP A 20 -4.95 2.33 9.59
N LEU A 21 -4.69 3.06 10.69
CA LEU A 21 -3.83 2.62 11.79
C LEU A 21 -4.52 1.63 12.73
N GLN A 22 -5.84 1.44 12.59
CA GLN A 22 -6.68 0.55 13.39
C GLN A 22 -6.60 0.77 14.92
N ASP A 23 -6.29 1.98 15.35
CA ASP A 23 -6.16 2.36 16.75
C ASP A 23 -7.12 3.48 17.18
N GLY A 24 -8.07 3.83 16.30
CA GLY A 24 -9.06 4.89 16.52
C GLY A 24 -8.49 6.31 16.37
N SER A 25 -7.22 6.44 15.95
CA SER A 25 -6.67 7.73 15.51
C SER A 25 -7.29 8.19 14.19
N LEU A 26 -7.09 9.47 13.88
CA LEU A 26 -7.51 10.02 12.59
C LEU A 26 -6.77 9.32 11.45
N SER A 27 -7.51 8.97 10.40
CA SER A 27 -6.93 8.42 9.18
C SER A 27 -5.86 9.35 8.64
N LEU A 28 -4.73 8.77 8.24
CA LEU A 28 -3.65 9.54 7.62
C LEU A 28 -4.10 10.07 6.27
N THR A 29 -3.48 11.16 5.82
CA THR A 29 -3.74 11.73 4.50
C THR A 29 -3.60 10.66 3.41
N SER A 30 -4.65 10.51 2.60
CA SER A 30 -4.68 9.61 1.46
C SER A 30 -3.75 10.11 0.34
N LEU A 31 -3.33 9.19 -0.53
CA LEU A 31 -2.53 9.50 -1.71
C LEU A 31 -3.30 9.08 -2.96
N ASP A 32 -3.18 9.86 -4.03
CA ASP A 32 -3.72 9.50 -5.34
C ASP A 32 -2.55 9.30 -6.32
N LEU A 33 -2.46 8.11 -6.91
CA LEU A 33 -1.55 7.81 -8.00
C LEU A 33 -2.31 7.96 -9.32
N SER A 34 -1.93 8.93 -10.14
CA SER A 34 -2.45 9.02 -11.50
C SER A 34 -2.00 7.81 -12.31
N THR A 35 -2.94 7.11 -12.93
CA THR A 35 -2.65 6.07 -13.95
C THR A 35 -2.70 6.66 -15.35
N SER A 36 -3.11 7.92 -15.51
CA SER A 36 -3.01 8.68 -16.76
C SER A 36 -1.60 9.29 -16.88
N GLY A 37 -0.80 8.79 -17.84
CA GLY A 37 0.60 9.20 -18.02
C GLY A 37 1.62 8.39 -17.20
N ASP A 38 2.74 9.02 -16.85
CA ASP A 38 3.79 8.41 -16.05
C ASP A 38 3.37 8.35 -14.58
N ILE A 39 3.64 7.20 -13.95
CA ILE A 39 3.22 6.93 -12.57
C ILE A 39 4.34 7.36 -11.63
N GLU A 40 4.02 8.25 -10.70
CA GLU A 40 4.95 8.78 -9.71
C GLU A 40 4.73 8.07 -8.35
N LEU A 41 5.67 7.21 -7.97
CA LEU A 41 5.59 6.37 -6.76
C LEU A 41 6.32 6.99 -5.55
N ASN A 42 7.11 8.05 -5.75
CA ASN A 42 7.87 8.70 -4.67
C ASN A 42 6.99 9.15 -3.48
N PRO A 43 5.79 9.73 -3.69
CA PRO A 43 4.91 10.11 -2.58
C PRO A 43 4.54 8.92 -1.69
N LEU A 44 4.31 7.75 -2.28
CA LEU A 44 4.02 6.53 -1.54
C LEU A 44 5.22 6.08 -0.70
N VAL A 45 6.42 6.07 -1.30
CA VAL A 45 7.65 5.67 -0.59
C VAL A 45 7.93 6.59 0.60
N ILE A 46 7.77 7.90 0.43
CA ILE A 46 7.92 8.88 1.53
C ILE A 46 6.89 8.58 2.63
N LYS A 47 5.63 8.35 2.27
CA LYS A 47 4.58 8.05 3.25
C LYS A 47 4.87 6.77 4.01
N LEU A 48 5.31 5.71 3.34
CA LEU A 48 5.70 4.47 3.99
C LEU A 48 6.90 4.69 4.94
N ALA A 49 7.88 5.51 4.56
CA ALA A 49 9.01 5.83 5.44
C ALA A 49 8.57 6.50 6.75
N GLU A 50 7.56 7.37 6.71
CA GLU A 50 6.95 7.96 7.92
C GLU A 50 6.31 6.89 8.83
N LEU A 51 5.76 5.82 8.24
CA LEU A 51 5.13 4.73 9.00
C LEU A 51 6.12 3.80 9.68
N ILE A 52 7.41 3.85 9.34
CA ILE A 52 8.44 3.01 9.97
C ILE A 52 8.49 3.23 11.48
N GLU A 53 8.31 4.49 11.91
CA GLU A 53 8.34 4.86 13.34
C GLU A 53 7.26 4.15 14.17
N LEU A 54 6.19 3.68 13.52
CA LEU A 54 5.09 2.99 14.19
C LEU A 54 5.42 1.53 14.50
N ASN A 55 6.51 0.98 13.95
CA ASN A 55 6.94 -0.41 14.12
C ASN A 55 5.81 -1.43 13.89
N LYS A 56 5.01 -1.19 12.85
CA LYS A 56 3.86 -2.01 12.45
C LYS A 56 4.02 -2.44 10.99
N LYS A 57 3.62 -3.67 10.68
CA LYS A 57 3.47 -4.13 9.30
C LYS A 57 2.24 -3.51 8.64
N VAL A 58 2.23 -3.51 7.31
CA VAL A 58 1.07 -3.16 6.49
C VAL A 58 0.35 -4.41 6.01
N GLU A 59 -0.97 -4.36 6.02
CA GLU A 59 -1.87 -5.29 5.36
C GLU A 59 -2.50 -4.59 4.17
N VAL A 60 -2.49 -5.22 3.00
CA VAL A 60 -2.85 -4.55 1.74
C VAL A 60 -4.17 -5.11 1.21
N VAL A 61 -5.09 -4.20 0.90
CA VAL A 61 -6.39 -4.49 0.29
C VAL A 61 -6.49 -3.74 -1.04
N TYR A 62 -7.09 -4.39 -2.04
CA TYR A 62 -7.42 -3.79 -3.33
C TYR A 62 -8.93 -3.78 -3.53
N GLU A 63 -9.49 -2.61 -3.77
CA GLU A 63 -10.90 -2.43 -4.11
C GLU A 63 -11.01 -2.11 -5.60
N ASP A 64 -11.43 -3.10 -6.38
CA ASP A 64 -11.52 -3.03 -7.84
C ASP A 64 -12.95 -3.32 -8.32
N SER A 65 -13.83 -2.33 -8.15
CA SER A 65 -15.25 -2.47 -8.51
C SER A 65 -15.52 -2.63 -10.01
N LEU A 66 -14.57 -2.23 -10.85
CA LEU A 66 -14.66 -2.25 -12.31
C LEU A 66 -13.91 -3.45 -12.94
N GLU A 67 -13.32 -4.33 -12.11
CA GLU A 67 -12.48 -5.46 -12.54
C GLU A 67 -11.29 -5.06 -13.44
N LEU A 68 -10.75 -3.85 -13.25
CA LEU A 68 -9.65 -3.30 -14.04
C LEU A 68 -8.35 -4.10 -13.89
N LEU A 69 -8.16 -4.79 -12.76
CA LEU A 69 -7.04 -5.72 -12.57
C LEU A 69 -7.10 -6.94 -13.49
N LYS A 70 -8.26 -7.25 -14.08
CA LYS A 70 -8.42 -8.33 -15.06
C LYS A 70 -8.39 -7.83 -16.49
N THR A 71 -8.77 -6.57 -16.73
CA THR A 71 -9.00 -6.04 -18.08
C THR A 71 -7.97 -5.01 -18.54
N ASP A 72 -7.25 -4.37 -17.61
CA ASP A 72 -6.25 -3.34 -17.91
C ASP A 72 -4.84 -3.81 -17.51
N SER A 73 -3.99 -4.01 -18.52
CA SER A 73 -2.62 -4.48 -18.34
C SER A 73 -1.71 -3.46 -17.66
N LYS A 74 -1.97 -2.16 -17.84
CA LYS A 74 -1.21 -1.11 -17.17
C LYS A 74 -1.52 -1.14 -15.69
N ILE A 75 -2.80 -1.14 -15.31
CA ILE A 75 -3.25 -1.21 -13.91
C ILE A 75 -2.72 -2.48 -13.22
N THR A 76 -2.70 -3.60 -13.94
CA THR A 76 -2.09 -4.86 -13.46
C THR A 76 -0.59 -4.68 -13.13
N LEU A 77 0.17 -4.00 -14.00
CA LEU A 77 1.58 -3.69 -13.74
C LEU A 77 1.75 -2.74 -12.54
N VAL A 78 0.88 -1.74 -12.39
CA VAL A 78 0.91 -0.84 -11.22
C VAL A 78 0.72 -1.63 -9.94
N LYS A 79 -0.27 -2.53 -9.91
CA LYS A 79 -0.49 -3.42 -8.76
C LYS A 79 0.76 -4.23 -8.43
N GLY A 80 1.42 -4.80 -9.43
CA GLY A 80 2.67 -5.54 -9.24
C GLY A 80 3.74 -4.70 -8.55
N ALA A 81 3.96 -3.47 -9.01
CA ALA A 81 4.91 -2.55 -8.40
C ALA A 81 4.51 -2.15 -6.96
N LEU A 82 3.23 -1.92 -6.71
CA LEU A 82 2.71 -1.63 -5.37
C LEU A 82 2.94 -2.82 -4.42
N ASP A 83 2.63 -4.04 -4.85
CA ASP A 83 2.86 -5.25 -4.06
C ASP A 83 4.35 -5.42 -3.71
N GLU A 84 5.26 -5.19 -4.65
CA GLU A 84 6.71 -5.23 -4.42
C GLU A 84 7.14 -4.19 -3.37
N ILE A 85 6.61 -2.97 -3.44
CA ILE A 85 6.90 -1.90 -2.48
C ILE A 85 6.40 -2.30 -1.08
N TYR A 86 5.15 -2.74 -0.96
CA TYR A 86 4.58 -3.11 0.34
C TYR A 86 5.28 -4.33 0.96
N ASN A 87 5.63 -5.33 0.14
CA ASN A 87 6.39 -6.49 0.61
C ASN A 87 7.80 -6.10 1.05
N SER A 88 8.46 -5.21 0.32
CA SER A 88 9.77 -4.67 0.71
C SER A 88 9.69 -3.88 2.02
N PHE A 89 8.65 -3.06 2.19
CA PHE A 89 8.38 -2.36 3.44
C PHE A 89 8.24 -3.35 4.61
N ASN A 90 7.36 -4.34 4.47
CA ASN A 90 7.09 -5.36 5.49
C ASN A 90 8.31 -6.23 5.84
N SER A 91 9.23 -6.42 4.90
CA SER A 91 10.48 -7.16 5.12
C SER A 91 11.42 -6.47 6.09
N ASN A 92 11.26 -5.17 6.36
CA ASN A 92 12.02 -4.49 7.43
C ASN A 92 11.55 -4.88 8.83
N PHE A 93 10.38 -5.51 8.94
CA PHE A 93 9.77 -5.92 10.20
C PHE A 93 9.75 -7.45 10.37
N THR A 94 10.63 -8.18 9.66
CA THR A 94 10.88 -9.58 9.99
C THR A 94 11.41 -9.68 11.41
N VAL A 95 10.54 -10.21 12.26
CA VAL A 95 10.78 -10.48 13.67
C VAL A 95 11.78 -11.63 13.77
N GLU A 96 12.63 -11.49 14.78
CA GLU A 96 13.48 -12.49 15.42
C GLU A 96 12.69 -13.70 15.98
N GLU A 97 11.66 -14.19 15.28
CA GLU A 97 10.81 -15.32 15.71
C GLU A 97 11.45 -16.69 15.43
N ASP A 98 12.49 -16.77 14.59
CA ASP A 98 13.20 -18.03 14.27
C ASP A 98 14.47 -18.31 15.11
N LYS A 99 14.75 -17.52 16.16
CA LYS A 99 15.92 -17.75 17.06
C LYS A 99 15.59 -18.40 18.40
N LEU A 100 14.37 -18.86 18.60
CA LEU A 100 13.90 -19.48 19.85
C LEU A 100 13.42 -20.94 19.69
N HIS A 101 13.80 -21.60 18.60
CA HIS A 101 13.65 -23.05 18.44
C HIS A 101 14.99 -23.75 18.20
#